data_AF-A0A139TMT6-F1
#
_entry.id   AF-A0A139TMT6-F1
#
_cell.length_a   1.000
_cell.length_b   1.000
_cell.length_c   1.000
_cell.angle_alpha   90.00
_cell.angle_beta   90.00
_cell.angle_gamma   90.00
#
_symmetry.space_group_name_H-M   'P 1'
#
loop_
_entity.id
_entity.type
_entity.pdbx_description
1 polymer ?
#
loop_
_entity_poly.entity_id
_entity_poly.type
_entity_poly.pdbx_seq_one_letter_code
_entity_poly.pdbx_strand_id
1 'polypeptide(L)'
;MNTHSSGTLLLFFFCALTAGGADPRTDIAGIMPVRTETVPVQVESMYLKGLKFLQNAQKADGSYEDNEGRQPAIVGFCMMAVLAHGDDPNTGPYATMVRRCLNYILAKQNRSSGYIGDSMYNHGFVTLALAEAYGMVHDDRIGPALHKAVALTLTAQKKNKTGGWRYAPDDTDADSTVTGCQIV
;
A
#
# COMPACT_ATOMS: atom_id res chain seq x y z
N MET A 1 -25.99 -56.49 39.03
CA MET A 1 -26.71 -56.51 37.74
C MET A 1 -26.08 -55.41 36.88
N ASN A 2 -25.08 -55.77 36.07
CA ASN A 2 -25.13 -55.92 34.60
C ASN A 2 -24.86 -54.56 33.90
N THR A 3 -23.65 -54.23 33.43
CA THR A 3 -22.92 -54.62 32.17
C THR A 3 -23.21 -53.75 30.94
N HIS A 4 -22.13 -53.28 30.27
CA HIS A 4 -22.01 -52.82 28.86
C HIS A 4 -22.80 -51.55 28.47
N SER A 5 -22.48 -50.73 27.46
CA SER A 5 -21.68 -50.88 26.23
C SER A 5 -21.35 -49.50 25.63
N SER A 6 -20.23 -49.40 24.91
CA SER A 6 -19.93 -48.37 23.90
C SER A 6 -20.82 -48.52 22.64
N GLY A 7 -20.92 -47.46 21.82
CA GLY A 7 -21.42 -47.47 20.42
C GLY A 7 -22.11 -46.14 20.07
N THR A 8 -21.57 -45.24 19.25
CA THR A 8 -21.33 -45.25 17.78
C THR A 8 -22.61 -45.31 16.94
N LEU A 9 -22.74 -44.35 16.01
CA LEU A 9 -23.61 -44.16 14.80
C LEU A 9 -24.44 -42.88 14.95
N LEU A 10 -24.19 -41.76 14.24
CA LEU A 10 -24.13 -41.57 12.79
C LEU A 10 -25.29 -42.25 12.05
N LEU A 11 -26.27 -41.44 11.62
CA LEU A 11 -26.89 -41.40 10.28
C LEU A 11 -28.30 -40.81 10.37
N PHE A 12 -28.47 -39.55 9.94
CA PHE A 12 -28.87 -39.14 8.59
C PHE A 12 -30.39 -39.24 8.36
N PHE A 13 -30.98 -38.05 8.13
CA PHE A 13 -32.09 -37.74 7.23
C PHE A 13 -33.51 -38.28 7.55
N PHE A 14 -34.46 -37.35 7.71
CA PHE A 14 -35.39 -37.04 6.61
C PHE A 14 -36.14 -35.71 6.81
N CYS A 15 -36.02 -34.85 5.80
CA CYS A 15 -36.97 -33.89 5.25
C CYS A 15 -37.95 -33.11 6.15
N ALA A 16 -37.82 -31.77 6.08
CA ALA A 16 -38.94 -30.95 5.64
C ALA A 16 -38.41 -29.83 4.72
N LEU A 17 -38.53 -30.07 3.43
CA LEU A 17 -38.34 -29.11 2.36
C LEU A 17 -39.63 -28.28 2.26
N THR A 18 -39.59 -26.99 2.56
CA THR A 18 -40.54 -26.02 2.00
C THR A 18 -39.77 -24.82 1.48
N ALA A 19 -39.57 -24.85 0.16
CA ALA A 19 -39.45 -23.76 -0.79
C ALA A 19 -38.86 -22.41 -0.33
N GLY A 20 -37.67 -22.09 -0.86
CA GLY A 20 -37.12 -20.74 -0.88
C GLY A 20 -35.59 -20.76 -0.81
N GLY A 21 -34.93 -20.99 -1.94
CA GLY A 21 -33.47 -20.94 -2.01
C GLY A 21 -32.95 -19.53 -1.75
N ALA A 22 -32.33 -19.32 -0.59
CA ALA A 22 -31.49 -18.17 -0.31
C ALA A 22 -30.03 -18.63 -0.34
N ASP A 23 -29.25 -18.12 -1.29
CA ASP A 23 -27.80 -18.29 -1.35
C ASP A 23 -27.18 -17.57 -0.11
N PRO A 24 -26.36 -18.25 0.72
CA PRO A 24 -25.69 -17.62 1.86
C PRO A 24 -24.73 -16.48 1.48
N ARG A 25 -24.45 -16.29 0.17
CA ARG A 25 -23.61 -15.19 -0.34
C ARG A 25 -24.34 -13.84 -0.43
N THR A 26 -25.66 -13.80 -0.24
CA THR A 26 -26.45 -12.57 -0.44
C THR A 26 -26.45 -11.61 0.77
N ASP A 27 -26.01 -12.06 1.95
CA ASP A 27 -26.15 -11.29 3.20
C ASP A 27 -24.92 -10.44 3.60
N ILE A 28 -23.81 -10.50 2.85
CA ILE A 28 -22.64 -9.63 3.09
C ILE A 28 -22.71 -8.30 2.35
N ALA A 29 -23.67 -8.11 1.45
CA ALA A 29 -23.88 -6.85 0.73
C ALA A 29 -24.48 -5.72 1.60
N GLY A 30 -24.99 -6.04 2.80
CA GLY A 30 -25.62 -5.08 3.71
C GLY A 30 -24.69 -4.44 4.76
N ILE A 31 -23.43 -4.88 4.87
CA ILE A 31 -22.51 -4.44 5.94
C ILE A 31 -21.54 -3.34 5.47
N MET A 32 -21.34 -3.18 4.16
CA MET A 32 -20.63 -2.03 3.61
C MET A 32 -21.65 -1.06 3.01
N PRO A 33 -21.71 0.22 3.44
CA PRO A 33 -22.51 1.19 2.72
C PRO A 33 -21.98 1.24 1.28
N VAL A 34 -22.77 0.77 0.33
CA VAL A 34 -22.56 1.08 -1.08
C VAL A 34 -22.56 2.60 -1.16
N ARG A 35 -21.38 3.18 -1.39
CA ARG A 35 -21.19 4.63 -1.46
C ARG A 35 -21.96 5.15 -2.67
N THR A 36 -23.21 5.55 -2.46
CA THR A 36 -24.14 6.05 -3.48
C THR A 36 -23.94 7.54 -3.78
N GLU A 37 -23.02 8.21 -3.10
CA GLU A 37 -22.65 9.58 -3.45
C GLU A 37 -21.64 9.55 -4.61
N THR A 38 -22.14 9.77 -5.81
CA THR A 38 -21.31 10.06 -6.98
C THR A 38 -20.41 11.25 -6.67
N VAL A 39 -19.10 11.10 -6.83
CA VAL A 39 -18.14 12.20 -6.65
C VAL A 39 -18.60 13.41 -7.47
N PRO A 40 -18.73 14.62 -6.89
CA PRO A 40 -19.15 15.79 -7.64
C PRO A 40 -18.24 16.03 -8.85
N VAL A 41 -18.82 16.35 -10.01
CA VAL A 41 -18.08 16.53 -11.28
C VAL A 41 -16.96 17.56 -11.13
N GLN A 42 -17.15 18.57 -10.30
CA GLN A 42 -16.15 19.60 -10.01
C GLN A 42 -14.94 19.01 -9.28
N VAL A 43 -15.15 18.11 -8.33
CA VAL A 43 -14.08 17.43 -7.58
C VAL A 43 -13.30 16.52 -8.53
N GLU A 44 -14.00 15.74 -9.35
CA GLU A 44 -13.36 14.90 -10.37
C GLU A 44 -12.54 15.75 -11.36
N SER A 45 -13.09 16.88 -11.82
CA SER A 45 -12.37 17.79 -12.72
C SER A 45 -11.10 18.37 -12.08
N MET A 46 -11.14 18.72 -10.80
CA MET A 46 -9.97 19.21 -10.07
C MET A 46 -8.91 18.11 -9.93
N TYR A 47 -9.34 16.90 -9.62
CA TYR A 47 -8.48 15.73 -9.49
C TYR A 47 -7.75 15.42 -10.79
N LEU A 48 -8.48 15.32 -11.91
CA LEU A 48 -7.90 15.05 -13.24
C LEU A 48 -6.94 16.15 -13.70
N LYS A 49 -7.22 17.42 -13.39
CA LYS A 49 -6.30 18.52 -13.66
C LYS A 49 -5.00 18.36 -12.86
N GLY A 50 -5.10 17.96 -11.60
CA GLY A 50 -3.96 17.67 -10.74
C GLY A 50 -3.10 16.53 -11.29
N LEU A 51 -3.70 15.39 -11.62
CA LEU A 51 -2.97 14.26 -12.21
C LEU A 51 -2.28 14.63 -13.53
N LYS A 52 -2.97 15.37 -14.40
CA LYS A 52 -2.40 15.84 -15.66
C LYS A 52 -1.23 16.81 -15.45
N PHE A 53 -1.32 17.68 -14.44
CA PHE A 53 -0.19 18.52 -14.04
C PHE A 53 1.00 17.66 -13.60
N LEU A 54 0.79 16.67 -12.72
CA LEU A 54 1.86 15.78 -12.26
C LEU A 54 2.47 14.96 -13.40
N GLN A 55 1.67 14.49 -14.34
CA GLN A 55 2.16 13.78 -15.53
C GLN A 55 3.05 14.67 -16.39
N ASN A 56 2.63 15.91 -16.63
CA ASN A 56 3.37 16.85 -17.47
C ASN A 56 4.63 17.41 -16.80
N ALA A 57 4.62 17.55 -15.47
CA ALA A 57 5.75 18.04 -14.70
C ALA A 57 6.83 16.96 -14.48
N GLN A 58 6.49 15.68 -14.63
CA GLN A 58 7.43 14.58 -14.42
C GLN A 58 8.53 14.58 -15.49
N LYS A 59 9.78 14.55 -15.06
CA LYS A 59 10.95 14.46 -15.92
C LYS A 59 11.13 13.04 -16.47
N ALA A 60 12.00 12.91 -17.48
CA ALA A 60 12.26 11.63 -18.14
C ALA A 60 12.84 10.57 -17.21
N ASP A 61 13.59 10.98 -16.18
CA ASP A 61 14.15 10.10 -15.14
C ASP A 61 13.15 9.73 -14.04
N GLY A 62 11.95 10.33 -14.04
CA GLY A 62 10.89 10.10 -13.06
C GLY A 62 10.87 11.08 -11.90
N SER A 63 11.83 11.99 -11.80
CA SER A 63 11.84 13.04 -10.76
C SER A 63 10.98 14.25 -11.15
N TYR A 64 10.85 15.19 -10.22
CA TYR A 64 10.24 16.50 -10.43
C TYR A 64 11.28 17.62 -10.33
N GLU A 65 10.84 18.86 -10.55
CA GLU A 65 11.69 20.05 -10.39
C GLU A 65 12.10 20.26 -8.92
N ASP A 66 13.13 21.09 -8.72
CA ASP A 66 13.68 21.44 -7.41
C ASP A 66 14.27 20.30 -6.58
N ASN A 67 14.87 20.65 -5.44
CA ASN A 67 15.52 19.68 -4.57
C ASN A 67 14.49 18.73 -3.94
N GLU A 68 13.34 19.27 -3.53
CA GLU A 68 12.24 18.50 -2.95
C GLU A 68 11.63 17.54 -3.98
N GLY A 69 11.42 17.95 -5.23
CA GLY A 69 10.88 17.08 -6.28
C GLY A 69 11.82 15.95 -6.70
N ARG A 70 13.09 16.00 -6.30
CA ARG A 70 14.05 14.89 -6.44
C ARG A 70 14.05 13.95 -5.24
N GLN A 71 13.36 14.28 -4.15
CA GLN A 71 13.25 13.39 -3.02
C GLN A 71 12.36 12.18 -3.37
N PRO A 72 12.80 10.95 -3.06
CA PRO A 72 12.03 9.75 -3.37
C PRO A 72 10.61 9.76 -2.80
N ALA A 73 10.36 10.37 -1.62
CA ALA A 73 9.01 10.45 -1.06
C ALA A 73 8.06 11.29 -1.90
N ILE A 74 8.53 12.42 -2.44
CA ILE A 74 7.69 13.25 -3.32
C ILE A 74 7.32 12.50 -4.60
N VAL A 75 8.27 11.76 -5.19
CA VAL A 75 8.00 10.88 -6.33
C VAL A 75 7.00 9.76 -5.95
N GLY A 76 7.14 9.19 -4.75
CA GLY A 76 6.21 8.21 -4.18
C GLY A 76 4.80 8.76 -4.03
N PHE A 77 4.65 9.98 -3.49
CA PHE A 77 3.34 10.64 -3.38
C PHE A 77 2.70 10.90 -4.74
N CYS A 78 3.47 11.29 -5.75
CA CYS A 78 2.94 11.48 -7.10
C CYS A 78 2.46 10.16 -7.71
N MET A 79 3.16 9.05 -7.44
CA MET A 79 2.73 7.72 -7.83
C MET A 79 1.44 7.32 -7.12
N MET A 80 1.39 7.45 -5.79
CA MET A 80 0.19 7.13 -4.99
C MET A 80 -1.02 7.97 -5.38
N ALA A 81 -0.83 9.23 -5.75
CA ALA A 81 -1.91 10.06 -6.26
C ALA A 81 -2.55 9.43 -7.51
N VAL A 82 -1.76 8.89 -8.44
CA VAL A 82 -2.30 8.17 -9.61
C VAL A 82 -2.97 6.87 -9.19
N LEU A 83 -2.33 6.07 -8.32
CA LEU A 83 -2.87 4.79 -7.86
C LEU A 83 -4.23 4.96 -7.16
N ALA A 84 -4.37 6.01 -6.35
CA ALA A 84 -5.59 6.32 -5.62
C ALA A 84 -6.77 6.73 -6.51
N HIS A 85 -6.53 7.11 -7.77
CA HIS A 85 -7.59 7.43 -8.73
C HIS A 85 -8.35 6.19 -9.20
N GLY A 86 -7.64 5.06 -9.28
CA GLY A 86 -8.19 3.78 -9.74
C GLY A 86 -8.01 3.49 -11.23
N ASP A 87 -7.35 4.36 -12.00
CA ASP A 87 -6.90 4.04 -13.36
C ASP A 87 -5.91 2.86 -13.33
N ASP A 88 -5.95 1.96 -14.33
CA ASP A 88 -5.01 0.85 -14.41
C ASP A 88 -3.56 1.37 -14.51
N PRO A 89 -2.70 1.11 -13.51
CA PRO A 89 -1.34 1.65 -13.51
C PRO A 89 -0.40 0.89 -14.47
N ASN A 90 -0.84 -0.21 -15.09
CA ASN A 90 -0.04 -1.02 -15.99
C ASN A 90 -0.25 -0.65 -17.45
N THR A 91 -1.49 -0.36 -17.84
CA THR A 91 -1.87 -0.07 -19.24
C THR A 91 -2.68 1.20 -19.43
N GLY A 92 -3.15 1.83 -18.35
CA GLY A 92 -3.97 3.04 -18.37
C GLY A 92 -3.20 4.31 -18.72
N PRO A 93 -3.90 5.46 -18.69
CA PRO A 93 -3.38 6.75 -19.18
C PRO A 93 -2.14 7.24 -18.43
N TYR A 94 -1.95 6.82 -17.18
CA TYR A 94 -0.81 7.21 -16.35
C TYR A 94 0.25 6.11 -16.18
N ALA A 95 0.14 4.98 -16.88
CA ALA A 95 1.04 3.83 -16.70
C ALA A 95 2.53 4.18 -16.91
N THR A 96 2.83 5.05 -17.88
CA THR A 96 4.21 5.52 -18.10
C THR A 96 4.73 6.36 -16.93
N MET A 97 3.88 7.18 -16.33
CA MET A 97 4.23 8.02 -15.17
C MET A 97 4.51 7.14 -13.95
N VAL A 98 3.65 6.15 -13.68
CA VAL A 98 3.84 5.15 -12.60
C VAL A 98 5.15 4.39 -12.80
N ARG A 99 5.41 3.88 -14.01
CA ARG A 99 6.64 3.14 -14.32
C ARG A 99 7.90 3.99 -14.08
N ARG A 100 7.86 5.28 -14.43
CA ARG A 100 8.97 6.21 -14.18
C ARG A 100 9.17 6.48 -12.69
N CYS A 101 8.10 6.72 -11.94
CA CYS A 101 8.18 6.86 -10.48
C CYS A 101 8.81 5.63 -9.83
N LEU A 102 8.32 4.44 -10.18
CA LEU A 102 8.83 3.19 -9.66
C LEU A 102 10.32 3.00 -9.99
N ASN A 103 10.71 3.20 -11.24
CA ASN A 103 12.12 3.09 -11.65
C ASN A 103 13.02 4.07 -10.87
N TYR A 104 12.56 5.31 -10.66
CA TYR A 104 13.31 6.30 -9.89
C TYR A 104 13.48 5.86 -8.43
N ILE A 105 12.39 5.42 -7.77
CA ILE A 105 12.40 4.94 -6.39
C ILE A 105 13.35 3.75 -6.23
N LEU A 106 13.24 2.74 -7.10
CA LEU A 106 14.09 1.56 -7.05
C LEU A 106 15.57 1.91 -7.27
N ALA A 107 15.87 2.87 -8.15
CA ALA A 107 17.24 3.36 -8.36
C ALA A 107 17.81 4.09 -7.14
N LYS A 108 16.97 4.65 -6.28
CA LYS A 108 17.35 5.37 -5.05
C LYS A 108 17.49 4.47 -3.83
N GLN A 109 17.03 3.22 -3.91
CA GLN A 109 17.19 2.27 -2.82
C GLN A 109 18.66 1.81 -2.70
N ASN A 110 19.21 1.92 -1.50
CA ASN A 110 20.49 1.31 -1.16
C ASN A 110 20.37 -0.22 -1.25
N ARG A 111 21.20 -0.83 -2.10
CA ARG A 111 21.14 -2.28 -2.39
C ARG A 111 21.41 -3.16 -1.17
N SER A 112 22.21 -2.69 -0.22
CA SER A 112 22.63 -3.43 0.96
C SER A 112 21.66 -3.23 2.13
N SER A 113 21.39 -1.97 2.48
CA SER A 113 20.59 -1.67 3.68
C SER A 113 19.09 -1.65 3.42
N GLY A 114 18.64 -1.41 2.18
CA GLY A 114 17.23 -1.18 1.87
C GLY A 114 16.78 0.26 2.10
N TYR A 115 17.65 1.14 2.60
CA TYR A 115 17.35 2.55 2.83
C TYR A 115 17.04 3.30 1.54
N ILE A 116 16.06 4.21 1.58
CA ILE A 116 15.60 4.95 0.41
C ILE A 116 15.49 6.43 0.77
N GLY A 117 16.22 7.27 0.03
CA GLY A 117 16.33 8.69 0.32
C GLY A 117 17.44 9.02 1.31
N ASP A 118 17.33 10.19 1.91
CA ASP A 118 18.33 10.79 2.82
C ASP A 118 17.85 10.90 4.27
N SER A 119 16.55 10.72 4.53
CA SER A 119 15.95 10.71 5.86
C SER A 119 14.98 9.55 6.04
N MET A 120 14.71 9.21 7.30
CA MET A 120 13.65 8.26 7.64
C MET A 120 12.26 8.77 7.24
N TYR A 121 12.02 10.09 7.11
CA TYR A 121 10.80 10.61 6.48
C TYR A 121 10.67 10.12 5.05
N ASN A 122 11.74 10.32 4.27
CA ASN A 122 11.79 9.85 2.88
C ASN A 122 11.57 8.35 2.81
N HIS A 123 12.25 7.61 3.69
CA HIS A 123 12.16 6.15 3.72
C HIS A 123 10.76 5.64 4.04
N GLY A 124 10.09 6.18 5.06
CA GLY A 124 8.77 5.75 5.49
C GLY A 124 7.73 5.95 4.39
N PHE A 125 7.64 7.16 3.85
CA PHE A 125 6.66 7.47 2.80
C PHE A 125 6.89 6.69 1.50
N VAL A 126 8.14 6.44 1.13
CA VAL A 126 8.41 5.60 -0.04
C VAL A 126 8.11 4.13 0.22
N THR A 127 8.32 3.65 1.44
CA THR A 127 7.95 2.28 1.83
C THR A 127 6.44 2.08 1.68
N LEU A 128 5.64 3.05 2.14
CA LEU A 128 4.19 3.07 1.91
C LEU A 128 3.86 3.07 0.40
N ALA A 129 4.50 3.94 -0.39
CA ALA A 129 4.27 3.99 -1.83
C ALA A 129 4.61 2.66 -2.54
N LEU A 130 5.66 1.96 -2.11
CA LEU A 130 5.99 0.62 -2.61
C LEU A 130 4.96 -0.43 -2.17
N ALA A 131 4.41 -0.32 -0.96
CA ALA A 131 3.36 -1.21 -0.47
C ALA A 131 2.07 -1.07 -1.28
N GLU A 132 1.62 0.15 -1.55
CA GLU A 132 0.47 0.43 -2.43
C GLU A 132 0.72 -0.10 -3.85
N ALA A 133 1.91 0.17 -4.41
CA ALA A 133 2.27 -0.29 -5.74
C ALA A 133 2.35 -1.81 -5.85
N TYR A 134 2.75 -2.52 -4.79
CA TYR A 134 2.90 -3.99 -4.80
C TYR A 134 1.59 -4.72 -5.16
N GLY A 135 0.44 -4.16 -4.78
CA GLY A 135 -0.87 -4.74 -5.08
C GLY A 135 -1.44 -4.38 -6.45
N MET A 136 -0.92 -3.35 -7.10
CA MET A 136 -1.54 -2.75 -8.29
C MET A 136 -0.64 -2.77 -9.53
N VAL A 137 0.68 -2.74 -9.35
CA VAL A 137 1.67 -2.63 -10.43
C VAL A 137 2.35 -3.98 -10.67
N HIS A 138 2.33 -4.44 -11.92
CA HIS A 138 2.96 -5.69 -12.36
C HIS A 138 4.47 -5.50 -12.55
N ASP A 139 5.21 -5.50 -11.45
CA ASP A 139 6.68 -5.44 -11.47
C ASP A 139 7.29 -6.26 -10.31
N ASP A 140 7.92 -7.38 -10.65
CA ASP A 140 8.50 -8.33 -9.69
C ASP A 140 9.60 -7.72 -8.80
N ARG A 141 10.15 -6.55 -9.17
CA ARG A 141 11.17 -5.86 -8.37
C ARG A 141 10.59 -5.19 -7.12
N ILE A 142 9.28 -4.92 -7.08
CA ILE A 142 8.64 -4.23 -5.96
C ILE A 142 8.73 -5.08 -4.68
N GLY A 143 8.38 -6.37 -4.75
CA GLY A 143 8.37 -7.24 -3.57
C GLY A 143 9.71 -7.30 -2.82
N PRO A 144 10.83 -7.61 -3.52
CA PRO A 144 12.16 -7.59 -2.90
C PRO A 144 12.57 -6.21 -2.37
N ALA A 145 12.22 -5.12 -3.07
CA ALA A 145 12.54 -3.77 -2.65
C ALA A 145 11.77 -3.38 -1.38
N LEU A 146 10.46 -3.66 -1.35
CA LEU A 146 9.59 -3.43 -0.20
C LEU A 146 10.05 -4.22 1.02
N HIS A 147 10.36 -5.50 0.85
CA HIS A 147 10.88 -6.34 1.93
C HIS A 147 12.14 -5.75 2.56
N LYS A 148 13.11 -5.31 1.73
CA LYS A 148 14.33 -4.65 2.24
C LYS A 148 14.05 -3.35 2.96
N ALA A 149 13.10 -2.55 2.46
CA ALA A 149 12.74 -1.29 3.10
C ALA A 149 12.12 -1.54 4.49
N VAL A 150 11.14 -2.44 4.59
CA VAL A 150 10.53 -2.84 5.87
C VAL A 150 11.59 -3.41 6.83
N ALA A 151 12.51 -4.24 6.33
CA ALA A 151 13.58 -4.79 7.15
C ALA A 151 14.50 -3.70 7.74
N LEU A 152 14.80 -2.64 6.99
CA LEU A 152 15.52 -1.47 7.52
C LEU A 152 14.71 -0.78 8.62
N THR A 153 13.43 -0.49 8.37
CA THR A 153 12.54 0.16 9.36
C THR A 153 12.54 -0.61 10.68
N LEU A 154 12.37 -1.93 10.64
CA LEU A 154 12.40 -2.79 11.84
C LEU A 154 13.78 -2.84 12.51
N THR A 155 14.87 -2.85 11.71
CA THR A 155 16.23 -2.84 12.23
C THR A 155 16.54 -1.54 12.97
N ALA A 156 16.16 -0.39 12.38
CA ALA A 156 16.30 0.92 12.98
C ALA A 156 15.51 1.01 14.30
N GLN A 157 14.28 0.50 14.31
CA GLN A 157 13.44 0.44 15.50
C GLN A 157 14.11 -0.31 16.65
N LYS A 158 14.66 -1.50 16.34
CA LYS A 158 15.27 -2.39 17.33
C LYS A 158 16.53 -1.78 17.96
N LYS A 159 17.29 -1.00 17.20
CA LYS A 159 18.49 -0.30 17.70
C LYS A 159 18.13 0.89 18.59
N ASN A 160 16.95 1.44 18.43
CA ASN A 160 16.51 2.61 19.17
C ASN A 160 15.91 2.22 20.53
N LYS A 161 16.45 2.78 21.62
CA LYS A 161 16.00 2.49 22.99
C LYS A 161 14.54 2.87 23.27
N THR A 162 13.97 3.76 22.46
CA THR A 162 12.56 4.18 22.58
C THR A 162 11.60 3.31 21.79
N GLY A 163 12.11 2.46 20.88
CA GLY A 163 11.31 1.75 19.88
C GLY A 163 10.71 2.65 18.79
N GLY A 164 11.11 3.93 18.71
CA GLY A 164 10.73 4.88 17.66
C GLY A 164 11.86 5.13 16.66
N TRP A 165 11.69 6.17 15.85
CA TRP A 165 12.65 6.60 14.82
C TRP A 165 12.90 8.10 14.89
N ARG A 166 14.10 8.51 14.49
CA ARG A 166 14.48 9.91 14.19
C ARG A 166 14.91 9.98 12.73
N TYR A 167 15.74 10.93 12.33
CA TYR A 167 15.96 11.27 10.92
C TYR A 167 16.92 10.31 10.22
N ALA A 168 17.81 9.64 10.95
CA ALA A 168 18.69 8.59 10.43
C ALA A 168 18.35 7.21 11.03
N PRO A 169 18.65 6.11 10.31
CA PRO A 169 18.37 4.74 10.78
C PRO A 169 19.10 4.34 12.07
N ASP A 170 20.22 4.99 12.38
CA ASP A 170 21.06 4.67 13.54
C ASP A 170 20.89 5.69 14.70
N ASP A 171 19.95 6.63 14.57
CA ASP A 171 19.63 7.56 15.65
C ASP A 171 19.05 6.82 16.87
N THR A 172 19.34 7.34 18.07
CA THR A 172 19.02 6.68 19.35
C THR A 172 17.94 7.38 20.18
N ASP A 173 17.43 8.51 19.69
CA ASP A 173 16.26 9.23 20.17
C ASP A 173 15.10 9.09 19.17
N ALA A 174 13.93 9.67 19.45
CA ALA A 174 12.77 9.54 18.56
C ALA A 174 12.09 10.87 18.29
N ASP A 175 11.46 10.94 17.12
CA ASP A 175 10.51 11.96 16.74
C ASP A 175 9.14 11.33 16.51
N SER A 176 8.09 11.89 17.12
CA SER A 176 6.74 11.36 16.97
C SER A 176 6.24 11.47 15.53
N THR A 177 6.66 12.49 14.78
CA THR A 177 6.23 12.68 13.39
C THR A 177 6.93 11.71 12.46
N VAL A 178 8.23 11.45 12.66
CA VAL A 178 8.95 10.41 11.87
C VAL A 178 8.42 9.02 12.20
N THR A 179 8.12 8.78 13.48
CA THR A 179 7.50 7.52 13.92
C THR A 179 6.16 7.33 13.23
N GLY A 180 5.34 8.39 13.15
CA GLY A 180 4.10 8.41 12.36
C GLY A 180 4.34 7.99 10.91
N CYS A 181 5.39 8.51 10.26
CA CYS A 181 5.71 8.15 8.88
C CYS A 181 6.14 6.69 8.67
N GLN A 182 6.61 5.97 9.69
CA GLN A 182 7.01 4.56 9.55
C GLN A 182 5.85 3.57 9.69
N ILE A 183 4.74 4.00 10.30
CA ILE A 183 3.63 3.12 10.69
C ILE A 183 2.37 3.31 9.85
N VAL A 184 2.37 4.31 8.96
CA VAL A 184 1.28 4.60 8.01
C VAL A 184 1.43 3.84 6.72
#